data_AF-T0RPC7-F1
#
_entry.id   AF-T0RPC7-F1
#
_cell.length_a   1.000
_cell.length_b   1.000
_cell.length_c   1.000
_cell.angle_alpha   90.00
_cell.angle_beta   90.00
_cell.angle_gamma   90.00
#
_symmetry.space_group_name_H-M   'P 1'
#
loop_
_entity.id
_entity.type
_entity.pdbx_description
1 polymer ?
#
loop_
_entity_poly.entity_id
_entity_poly.type
_entity_poly.pdbx_seq_one_letter_code
_entity_poly.pdbx_strand_id
1 'polypeptide(L)'
;VSQWNVIAKLYSNFVATTPTEIIDELQIRKNLSDIKLEVSSIEAVKENPLKEADLKTYEMVSPIIAKYLKLMNVVSNNYIADQVFEKIGGKKAYHEYIQNFIKENFGDYTALRKEFKDSEHSTYFYTGSGLNIGTGSNRVDNYSTCAIMVKLIKELDDKMTEMQRSIQEVVAVPGTDLGTFKKRLNSKRLANSIIAKTGTLMHTSSLAGKVSTQQGQVYFGMFHQMRGWKGHAKMVQNQMVSEIIDAYGGANKFEYKKEFFFPAAETLRGSN
;
A
#
# COMPACT_ATOMS: atom_id res chain seq x y z
N VAL A 1 0.77 18.51 -28.04
CA VAL A 1 0.21 17.14 -28.20
C VAL A 1 -1.22 17.19 -27.70
N SER A 2 -2.23 16.82 -28.51
CA SER A 2 -3.62 16.83 -28.03
C SER A 2 -3.76 15.86 -26.86
N GLN A 3 -4.66 16.17 -25.91
CA GLN A 3 -4.98 15.26 -24.80
C GLN A 3 -5.40 13.88 -25.31
N TRP A 4 -6.05 13.83 -26.48
CA TRP A 4 -6.41 12.60 -27.17
C TRP A 4 -5.22 11.72 -27.53
N ASN A 5 -4.12 12.29 -28.04
CA ASN A 5 -2.92 11.51 -28.38
C ASN A 5 -2.25 10.93 -27.13
N VAL A 6 -2.36 11.62 -25.98
CA VAL A 6 -1.88 11.11 -24.69
C VAL A 6 -2.76 9.93 -24.24
N ILE A 7 -4.08 10.08 -24.30
CA ILE A 7 -5.04 9.02 -23.94
C ILE A 7 -4.86 7.79 -24.84
N ALA A 8 -4.77 7.97 -26.15
CA ALA A 8 -4.56 6.88 -27.09
C ALA A 8 -3.28 6.10 -26.77
N LYS A 9 -2.18 6.80 -26.49
CA LYS A 9 -0.92 6.15 -26.09
C LYS A 9 -1.05 5.41 -24.75
N LEU A 10 -1.73 6.00 -23.77
CA LEU A 10 -1.97 5.36 -22.47
C LEU A 10 -2.83 4.11 -22.63
N TYR A 11 -3.87 4.17 -23.46
CA TYR A 11 -4.76 3.05 -23.74
C TYR A 11 -4.03 1.91 -24.44
N SER A 12 -3.26 2.20 -25.50
CA SER A 12 -2.44 1.19 -26.18
C SER A 12 -1.44 0.52 -25.23
N ASN A 13 -0.79 1.30 -24.35
CA ASN A 13 0.10 0.76 -23.33
C ASN A 13 -0.65 -0.11 -22.30
N PHE A 14 -1.84 0.31 -21.89
CA PHE A 14 -2.69 -0.45 -20.99
C PHE A 14 -3.09 -1.79 -21.61
N VAL A 15 -3.60 -1.80 -22.84
CA VAL A 15 -3.93 -3.04 -23.57
C VAL A 15 -2.70 -3.93 -23.71
N ALA A 16 -1.54 -3.38 -24.09
CA ALA A 16 -0.31 -4.15 -24.27
C ALA A 16 0.25 -4.77 -22.98
N THR A 17 -0.09 -4.23 -21.81
CA THR A 17 0.41 -4.69 -20.50
C THR A 17 -0.61 -5.47 -19.68
N THR A 18 -1.86 -5.55 -20.16
CA THR A 18 -2.94 -6.30 -19.51
C THR A 18 -2.89 -7.76 -19.97
N PRO A 19 -2.97 -8.75 -19.05
CA PRO A 19 -3.05 -10.17 -19.42
C PRO A 19 -4.20 -10.43 -20.39
N THR A 20 -3.99 -11.33 -21.35
CA THR A 20 -4.98 -11.62 -22.40
C THR A 20 -6.27 -12.18 -21.79
N GLU A 21 -6.15 -12.98 -20.74
CA GLU A 21 -7.28 -13.55 -20.00
C GLU A 21 -8.18 -12.46 -19.43
N ILE A 22 -7.60 -11.37 -18.90
CA ILE A 22 -8.35 -10.23 -18.36
C ILE A 22 -8.99 -9.41 -19.48
N ILE A 23 -8.29 -9.23 -20.61
CA ILE A 23 -8.85 -8.54 -21.78
C ILE A 23 -10.08 -9.30 -22.29
N ASP A 24 -9.97 -10.61 -22.40
CA ASP A 24 -11.03 -11.46 -22.94
C ASP A 24 -12.21 -11.58 -21.95
N GLU A 25 -11.92 -11.79 -20.65
CA GLU A 25 -12.93 -11.87 -19.58
C GLU A 25 -13.73 -10.56 -19.48
N LEU A 26 -13.04 -9.41 -19.49
CA LEU A 26 -13.68 -8.11 -19.33
C LEU A 26 -14.11 -7.47 -20.66
N GLN A 27 -13.95 -8.20 -21.77
CA GLN A 27 -14.29 -7.75 -23.12
C GLN A 27 -13.67 -6.39 -23.49
N ILE A 28 -12.45 -6.13 -23.01
CA ILE A 28 -11.73 -4.87 -23.27
C ILE A 28 -11.42 -4.81 -24.76
N ARG A 29 -11.83 -3.71 -25.42
CA ARG A 29 -11.48 -3.49 -26.82
C ARG A 29 -9.97 -3.37 -26.99
N LYS A 30 -9.41 -3.95 -28.05
CA LYS A 30 -7.96 -3.89 -28.29
C LYS A 30 -7.56 -2.60 -28.99
N ASN A 31 -8.46 -2.04 -29.81
CA ASN A 31 -8.24 -0.77 -30.49
C ASN A 31 -9.17 0.30 -29.92
N LEU A 32 -8.62 1.48 -29.67
CA LEU A 32 -9.41 2.63 -29.19
C LEU A 32 -10.49 3.04 -30.21
N SER A 33 -10.24 2.83 -31.52
CA SER A 33 -11.20 3.09 -32.59
C SER A 33 -12.48 2.24 -32.51
N ASP A 34 -12.44 1.12 -31.78
CA ASP A 34 -13.59 0.24 -31.58
C ASP A 34 -14.54 0.80 -30.50
N ILE A 35 -14.09 1.82 -29.75
CA ILE A 35 -14.88 2.52 -28.74
C ILE A 35 -15.42 3.80 -29.37
N LYS A 36 -16.71 3.79 -29.72
CA LYS A 36 -17.45 4.97 -30.18
C LYS A 36 -18.26 5.55 -29.02
N LEU A 37 -17.66 6.49 -28.30
CA LEU A 37 -18.31 7.26 -27.26
C LEU A 37 -18.23 8.74 -27.62
N GLU A 38 -19.38 9.38 -27.76
CA GLU A 38 -19.49 10.83 -27.92
C GLU A 38 -20.06 11.41 -26.63
N VAL A 39 -19.33 12.34 -26.03
CA VAL A 39 -19.75 13.03 -24.81
C VAL A 39 -20.22 14.42 -25.22
N SER A 40 -21.53 14.66 -25.12
CA SER A 40 -22.15 15.94 -25.46
C SER A 40 -21.91 17.00 -24.39
N SER A 41 -21.99 16.62 -23.11
CA SER A 41 -21.75 17.52 -21.97
C SER A 41 -21.23 16.75 -20.76
N ILE A 42 -20.53 17.45 -19.88
CA ILE A 42 -20.09 16.96 -18.56
C ILE A 42 -20.53 18.01 -17.55
N GLU A 43 -21.34 17.63 -16.58
CA GLU A 43 -21.87 18.52 -15.55
C GLU A 43 -21.65 17.92 -14.16
N ALA A 44 -21.22 18.76 -13.21
CA ALA A 44 -21.18 18.39 -11.80
C ALA A 44 -22.51 18.77 -11.16
N VAL A 45 -23.31 17.75 -10.86
CA VAL A 45 -24.68 17.90 -10.33
C VAL A 45 -24.75 17.37 -8.89
N LYS A 46 -25.50 18.05 -8.01
CA LYS A 46 -25.70 17.61 -6.63
C LYS A 46 -26.64 16.42 -6.51
N GLU A 47 -27.61 16.35 -7.42
CA GLU A 47 -28.59 15.28 -7.51
C GLU A 47 -28.52 14.68 -8.91
N ASN A 48 -28.73 13.38 -9.03
CA ASN A 48 -28.69 12.70 -10.32
C ASN A 48 -29.88 13.18 -11.19
N PRO A 49 -29.66 13.97 -12.26
CA PRO A 49 -30.73 14.50 -13.10
C PRO A 49 -31.46 13.40 -13.89
N LEU A 50 -30.92 12.18 -13.85
CA LEU A 50 -31.39 11.01 -14.57
C LEU A 50 -32.18 10.03 -13.69
N LYS A 51 -32.48 10.39 -12.44
CA LYS A 51 -33.04 9.47 -11.42
C LYS A 51 -34.41 8.86 -11.78
N GLU A 52 -35.24 9.58 -12.53
CA GLU A 52 -36.63 9.20 -12.85
C GLU A 52 -36.82 8.82 -14.34
N ALA A 53 -35.76 8.80 -15.12
CA ALA A 53 -35.85 8.44 -16.54
C ALA A 53 -35.71 6.92 -16.71
N ASP A 54 -36.48 6.35 -17.63
CA ASP A 54 -36.33 4.95 -18.07
C ASP A 54 -35.01 4.82 -18.83
N LEU A 55 -33.94 4.55 -18.07
CA LEU A 55 -32.57 4.55 -18.55
C LEU A 55 -31.92 3.22 -18.29
N LYS A 56 -31.18 2.77 -19.29
CA LYS A 56 -30.24 1.67 -19.11
C LYS A 56 -29.10 2.14 -18.22
N THR A 57 -29.07 1.62 -16.99
CA THR A 57 -28.01 1.90 -16.04
C THR A 57 -26.94 0.81 -16.11
N TYR A 58 -25.70 1.22 -15.87
CA TYR A 58 -24.57 0.31 -15.76
C TYR A 58 -23.89 0.56 -14.42
N GLU A 59 -23.65 -0.50 -13.66
CA GLU A 59 -22.90 -0.43 -12.43
C GLU A 59 -21.48 -0.94 -12.65
N MET A 60 -20.49 -0.21 -12.12
CA MET A 60 -19.10 -0.63 -12.11
C MET A 60 -18.64 -0.78 -10.66
N VAL A 61 -18.52 -2.02 -10.22
CA VAL A 61 -18.07 -2.34 -8.86
C VAL A 61 -16.55 -2.43 -8.83
N SER A 62 -15.92 -1.75 -7.86
CA SER A 62 -14.48 -1.83 -7.63
C SER A 62 -14.09 -3.17 -7.02
N PRO A 63 -12.85 -3.67 -7.20
CA PRO A 63 -12.41 -4.88 -6.52
C PRO A 63 -12.37 -4.66 -5.00
N ILE A 64 -12.33 -5.76 -4.25
CA ILE A 64 -12.20 -5.71 -2.79
C ILE A 64 -11.01 -4.84 -2.37
N ILE A 65 -11.18 -4.13 -1.23
CA ILE A 65 -10.20 -3.14 -0.75
C ILE A 65 -8.78 -3.71 -0.62
N ALA A 66 -8.64 -5.00 -0.32
CA ALA A 66 -7.34 -5.68 -0.24
C ALA A 66 -6.49 -5.53 -1.52
N LYS A 67 -7.11 -5.57 -2.71
CA LYS A 67 -6.38 -5.39 -3.99
C LYS A 67 -5.83 -3.97 -4.12
N TYR A 68 -6.59 -2.96 -3.68
CA TYR A 68 -6.12 -1.58 -3.63
C TYR A 68 -5.01 -1.40 -2.60
N LEU A 69 -5.14 -1.98 -1.40
CA LEU A 69 -4.10 -1.93 -0.36
C LEU A 69 -2.81 -2.62 -0.82
N LYS A 70 -2.94 -3.75 -1.53
CA LYS A 70 -1.80 -4.42 -2.17
C LYS A 70 -1.10 -3.52 -3.15
N LEU A 71 -1.84 -2.95 -4.11
CA LEU A 71 -1.27 -2.02 -5.09
C LEU A 71 -0.59 -0.84 -4.38
N MET A 72 -1.31 -0.21 -3.45
CA MET A 72 -0.82 0.90 -2.63
C MET A 72 0.52 0.55 -1.97
N ASN A 73 0.63 -0.62 -1.35
CA ASN A 73 1.84 -1.03 -0.66
C ASN A 73 2.99 -1.45 -1.59
N VAL A 74 2.68 -2.10 -2.72
CA VAL A 74 3.67 -2.53 -3.72
C VAL A 74 4.33 -1.34 -4.40
N VAL A 75 3.54 -0.34 -4.83
CA VAL A 75 4.07 0.82 -5.56
C VAL A 75 4.24 2.07 -4.71
N SER A 76 3.87 2.02 -3.42
CA SER A 76 3.83 3.17 -2.51
C SER A 76 2.98 4.31 -3.05
N ASN A 77 1.74 4.01 -3.43
CA ASN A 77 0.83 4.99 -4.02
C ASN A 77 0.26 5.92 -2.93
N ASN A 78 0.70 7.18 -2.94
CA ASN A 78 0.29 8.17 -1.93
C ASN A 78 -1.20 8.52 -2.03
N TYR A 79 -1.75 8.62 -3.25
CA TYR A 79 -3.16 8.98 -3.45
C TYR A 79 -4.09 7.95 -2.82
N ILE A 80 -3.87 6.65 -3.06
CA ILE A 80 -4.70 5.61 -2.45
C ILE A 80 -4.57 5.65 -0.93
N ALA A 81 -3.35 5.83 -0.40
CA ALA A 81 -3.12 5.89 1.05
C ALA A 81 -3.86 7.06 1.71
N ASP A 82 -3.78 8.26 1.13
CA ASP A 82 -4.46 9.44 1.67
C ASP A 82 -5.99 9.33 1.52
N GLN A 83 -6.49 8.79 0.41
CA GLN A 83 -7.94 8.56 0.24
C GLN A 83 -8.48 7.54 1.26
N VAL A 84 -7.75 6.46 1.54
CA VAL A 84 -8.13 5.49 2.57
C VAL A 84 -8.14 6.16 3.93
N PHE A 85 -7.09 6.91 4.27
CA PHE A 85 -6.96 7.62 5.54
C PHE A 85 -8.11 8.59 5.78
N GLU A 86 -8.46 9.43 4.80
CA GLU A 86 -9.58 10.35 4.93
C GLU A 86 -10.92 9.61 5.05
N LYS A 87 -11.13 8.53 4.29
CA LYS A 87 -12.37 7.75 4.34
C LYS A 87 -12.60 7.02 5.66
N ILE A 88 -11.55 6.69 6.40
CA ILE A 88 -11.67 6.09 7.75
C ILE A 88 -11.80 7.14 8.86
N GLY A 89 -12.02 8.42 8.52
CA GLY A 89 -12.19 9.52 9.48
C GLY A 89 -10.92 10.35 9.73
N GLY A 90 -9.89 10.16 8.90
CA GLY A 90 -8.68 10.96 8.87
C GLY A 90 -7.91 10.96 10.19
N LYS A 91 -7.22 12.07 10.46
CA LYS A 91 -6.33 12.23 11.62
C LYS A 91 -7.03 11.95 12.94
N LYS A 92 -8.27 12.42 13.13
CA LYS A 92 -8.98 12.28 14.41
C LYS A 92 -9.27 10.81 14.72
N ALA A 93 -9.93 10.11 13.81
CA ALA A 93 -10.29 8.71 14.00
C ALA A 93 -9.04 7.81 14.12
N TYR A 94 -8.00 8.07 13.31
CA TYR A 94 -6.74 7.34 13.43
C TYR A 94 -6.06 7.58 14.78
N HIS A 95 -6.06 8.82 15.29
CA HIS A 95 -5.47 9.12 16.59
C HIS A 95 -6.20 8.38 17.73
N GLU A 96 -7.53 8.36 17.72
CA GLU A 96 -8.33 7.62 18.70
C GLU A 96 -8.02 6.11 18.62
N TYR A 97 -8.01 5.54 17.40
CA TYR A 97 -7.65 4.14 17.17
C TYR A 97 -6.26 3.80 17.72
N ILE A 98 -5.24 4.59 17.38
CA ILE A 98 -3.85 4.26 17.74
C ILE A 98 -3.58 4.43 19.23
N GLN A 99 -4.25 5.36 19.92
CA GLN A 99 -4.13 5.48 21.38
C GLN A 99 -4.72 4.25 22.08
N ASN A 100 -5.88 3.75 21.62
CA ASN A 100 -6.46 2.51 22.15
C ASN A 100 -5.54 1.32 21.90
N PHE A 101 -5.03 1.19 20.67
CA PHE A 101 -4.06 0.16 20.32
C PHE A 101 -2.81 0.19 21.22
N ILE A 102 -2.26 1.37 21.48
CA ILE A 102 -1.08 1.51 22.36
C ILE A 102 -1.42 1.08 23.79
N LYS A 103 -2.55 1.56 24.33
CA LYS A 103 -2.98 1.21 25.68
C LYS A 103 -3.19 -0.29 25.85
N GLU A 104 -3.83 -0.95 24.90
CA GLU A 104 -4.11 -2.39 24.93
C GLU A 104 -2.85 -3.24 24.83
N ASN A 105 -1.87 -2.81 24.02
CA ASN A 105 -0.69 -3.63 23.71
C ASN A 105 0.55 -3.28 24.55
N PHE A 106 0.59 -2.09 25.15
CA PHE A 106 1.76 -1.59 25.87
C PHE A 106 1.42 -0.98 27.25
N GLY A 107 0.14 -0.83 27.62
CA GLY A 107 -0.27 -0.18 28.86
C GLY A 107 0.11 1.30 28.89
N ASP A 108 0.72 1.75 29.99
CA ASP A 108 1.30 3.10 30.08
C ASP A 108 2.64 3.18 29.33
N TYR A 109 2.56 3.18 28.01
CA TYR A 109 3.74 3.27 27.16
C TYR A 109 4.49 4.59 27.33
N THR A 110 3.81 5.66 27.77
CA THR A 110 4.45 6.96 28.01
C THR A 110 5.46 6.87 29.15
N ALA A 111 5.12 6.18 30.25
CA ALA A 111 6.04 5.97 31.37
C ALA A 111 7.29 5.14 31.01
N LEU A 112 7.24 4.35 29.93
CA LEU A 112 8.36 3.52 29.47
C LEU A 112 9.34 4.27 28.56
N ARG A 113 8.97 5.45 28.05
CA ARG A 113 9.79 6.21 27.12
C ARG A 113 10.85 7.02 27.87
N LYS A 114 12.09 6.92 27.40
CA LYS A 114 13.20 7.78 27.81
C LYS A 114 13.39 8.87 26.76
N GLU A 115 13.75 10.08 27.18
CA GLU A 115 14.12 11.20 26.30
C GLU A 115 12.97 11.87 25.52
N PHE A 116 11.73 11.39 25.68
CA PHE A 116 10.55 12.08 25.17
C PHE A 116 10.08 13.15 26.16
N LYS A 117 9.52 14.25 25.65
CA LYS A 117 8.79 15.20 26.51
C LYS A 117 7.44 14.61 26.92
N ASP A 118 6.92 14.99 28.08
CA ASP A 118 5.60 14.54 28.55
C ASP A 118 4.47 14.87 27.56
N SER A 119 4.61 15.98 26.84
CA SER A 119 3.66 16.43 25.80
C SER A 119 3.86 15.76 24.44
N GLU A 120 4.92 14.98 24.25
CA GLU A 120 5.24 14.35 22.97
C GLU A 120 4.55 13.00 22.84
N HIS A 121 3.83 12.79 21.73
CA HIS A 121 3.17 11.52 21.47
C HIS A 121 4.19 10.44 21.07
N SER A 122 3.88 9.17 21.35
CA SER A 122 4.68 8.04 20.84
C SER A 122 4.49 7.80 19.34
N THR A 123 3.38 8.30 18.80
CA THR A 123 3.06 8.25 17.37
C THR A 123 2.05 9.32 17.02
N TYR A 124 2.17 9.87 15.82
CA TYR A 124 1.23 10.83 15.27
C TYR A 124 1.27 10.81 13.75
N PHE A 125 0.09 10.81 13.12
CA PHE A 125 -0.07 10.75 11.67
C PHE A 125 -0.85 11.98 11.20
N TYR A 126 -0.29 12.65 10.21
CA TYR A 126 -0.87 13.81 9.54
C TYR A 126 -1.50 13.42 8.19
N THR A 127 -0.95 12.41 7.52
CA THR A 127 -1.40 11.89 6.21
C THR A 127 -1.44 10.36 6.22
N GLY A 128 -2.14 9.74 5.27
CA GLY A 128 -2.12 8.29 5.08
C GLY A 128 -0.86 7.78 4.39
N SER A 129 -0.28 8.60 3.51
CA SER A 129 0.89 8.28 2.70
C SER A 129 2.23 8.37 3.44
N GLY A 130 2.27 9.11 4.54
CA GLY A 130 3.52 9.47 5.23
C GLY A 130 4.28 10.60 4.53
N LEU A 131 3.70 11.25 3.51
CA LEU A 131 4.23 12.50 3.00
C LEU A 131 4.07 13.62 4.04
N ASN A 132 5.03 14.54 4.05
CA ASN A 132 4.99 15.70 4.91
C ASN A 132 3.89 16.69 4.49
N ILE A 133 3.32 17.39 5.46
CA ILE A 133 2.49 18.57 5.23
C ILE A 133 3.35 19.81 5.46
N GLY A 134 3.18 20.84 4.63
CA GLY A 134 3.91 22.11 4.73
C GLY A 134 5.35 22.05 4.23
N THR A 135 6.02 23.20 4.25
CA THR A 135 7.42 23.39 3.81
C THR A 135 8.22 24.15 4.87
N GLY A 136 9.56 24.03 4.81
CA GLY A 136 10.47 24.76 5.71
C GLY A 136 10.21 24.45 7.19
N SER A 137 10.08 25.50 8.00
CA SER A 137 9.81 25.41 9.45
C SER A 137 8.41 24.89 9.79
N ASN A 138 7.46 24.93 8.84
CA ASN A 138 6.09 24.45 9.04
C ASN A 138 5.91 22.99 8.60
N ARG A 139 7.01 22.33 8.22
CA ARG A 139 6.99 20.93 7.80
C ARG A 139 6.68 20.05 9.00
N VAL A 140 5.66 19.21 8.85
CA VAL A 140 5.36 18.12 9.77
C VAL A 140 5.37 16.78 9.04
N ASP A 141 5.98 15.78 9.66
CA ASP A 141 6.07 14.40 9.16
C ASP A 141 5.30 13.46 10.10
N ASN A 142 4.78 12.36 9.55
CA ASN A 142 4.28 11.27 10.38
C ASN A 142 5.45 10.67 11.19
N TYR A 143 5.18 10.32 12.45
CA TYR A 143 6.16 9.67 13.31
C TYR A 143 5.55 8.57 14.16
N SER A 144 6.39 7.61 14.54
CA SER A 144 6.03 6.51 15.43
C SER A 144 7.29 5.86 15.98
N THR A 145 7.20 5.24 17.16
CA THR A 145 8.28 4.41 17.67
C THR A 145 8.37 3.09 16.89
N CYS A 146 9.58 2.50 16.85
CA CYS A 146 9.80 1.21 16.20
C CYS A 146 8.92 0.10 16.82
N ALA A 147 8.78 0.09 18.15
CA ALA A 147 7.97 -0.92 18.85
C ALA A 147 6.50 -0.89 18.42
N ILE A 148 5.90 0.30 18.30
CA ILE A 148 4.52 0.45 17.83
C ILE A 148 4.38 -0.07 16.40
N MET A 149 5.30 0.30 15.51
CA MET A 149 5.26 -0.13 14.10
C MET A 149 5.42 -1.65 13.94
N VAL A 150 6.35 -2.28 14.66
CA VAL A 150 6.52 -3.75 14.63
C VAL A 150 5.28 -4.45 15.15
N LYS A 151 4.69 -3.95 16.25
CA LYS A 151 3.48 -4.52 16.83
C LYS A 151 2.25 -4.32 15.93
N LEU A 152 2.12 -3.20 15.22
CA LEU A 152 1.07 -2.98 14.22
C LEU A 152 1.16 -3.97 13.05
N ILE A 153 2.37 -4.30 12.58
CA ILE A 153 2.54 -5.28 11.51
C ILE A 153 2.15 -6.67 11.99
N LYS A 154 2.52 -7.02 13.22
CA LYS A 154 2.07 -8.27 13.84
C LYS A 154 0.55 -8.31 13.98
N GLU A 155 -0.07 -7.24 14.47
CA GLU A 155 -1.52 -7.16 14.62
C GLU A 155 -2.24 -7.30 13.27
N LEU A 156 -1.71 -6.66 12.21
CA LEU A 156 -2.24 -6.83 10.86
C LEU A 156 -2.15 -8.29 10.40
N ASP A 157 -1.04 -8.97 10.65
CA ASP A 157 -0.87 -10.38 10.29
C ASP A 157 -1.84 -11.29 11.06
N ASP A 158 -1.98 -11.06 12.36
CA ASP A 158 -2.91 -11.79 13.22
C ASP A 158 -4.36 -11.58 12.76
N LYS A 159 -4.77 -10.34 12.47
CA LYS A 159 -6.12 -10.01 11.95
C LYS A 159 -6.40 -10.62 10.58
N MET A 160 -5.41 -10.61 9.68
CA MET A 160 -5.54 -11.30 8.39
C MET A 160 -5.74 -12.80 8.60
N THR A 161 -5.00 -13.40 9.52
CA THR A 161 -5.11 -14.82 9.86
C THR A 161 -6.47 -15.17 10.48
N GLU A 162 -7.00 -14.33 11.37
CA GLU A 162 -8.36 -14.47 11.93
C GLU A 162 -9.42 -14.47 10.82
N MET A 163 -9.21 -13.68 9.76
CA MET A 163 -10.06 -13.64 8.57
C MET A 163 -9.81 -14.79 7.59
N GLN A 164 -8.95 -15.77 7.94
CA GLN A 164 -8.49 -16.86 7.07
C GLN A 164 -7.82 -16.35 5.78
N ARG A 165 -7.15 -15.20 5.88
CA ARG A 165 -6.45 -14.54 4.79
C ARG A 165 -4.97 -14.38 5.11
N SER A 166 -4.21 -14.04 4.10
CA SER A 166 -2.77 -13.90 4.20
C SER A 166 -2.34 -12.44 4.14
N ILE A 167 -1.40 -11.99 4.98
CA ILE A 167 -0.89 -10.60 4.91
C ILE A 167 -0.23 -10.30 3.53
N GLN A 168 0.21 -11.33 2.81
CA GLN A 168 0.67 -11.26 1.42
C GLN A 168 -0.37 -10.63 0.48
N GLU A 169 -1.66 -10.69 0.81
CA GLU A 169 -2.74 -10.11 0.02
C GLU A 169 -2.81 -8.59 0.12
N VAL A 170 -2.14 -7.97 1.09
CA VAL A 170 -2.19 -6.50 1.29
C VAL A 170 -0.81 -5.85 1.39
N VAL A 171 0.26 -6.60 1.69
CA VAL A 171 1.63 -6.09 1.78
C VAL A 171 2.51 -6.71 0.70
N ALA A 172 3.52 -5.98 0.21
CA ALA A 172 4.39 -6.44 -0.87
C ALA A 172 5.27 -7.64 -0.47
N VAL A 173 5.45 -8.57 -1.41
CA VAL A 173 6.30 -9.77 -1.29
C VAL A 173 7.50 -9.62 -2.24
N PRO A 174 8.70 -9.26 -1.73
CA PRO A 174 9.90 -9.13 -2.54
C PRO A 174 10.25 -10.42 -3.30
N GLY A 175 10.76 -10.26 -4.52
CA GLY A 175 11.04 -11.36 -5.46
C GLY A 175 9.92 -11.61 -6.46
N THR A 176 8.66 -11.49 -6.03
CA THR A 176 7.47 -11.66 -6.91
C THR A 176 6.82 -10.31 -7.24
N ASP A 177 6.65 -9.43 -6.24
CA ASP A 177 6.14 -8.09 -6.46
C ASP A 177 7.27 -7.14 -6.89
N LEU A 178 7.23 -6.70 -8.15
CA LEU A 178 8.28 -5.90 -8.78
C LEU A 178 8.30 -4.42 -8.36
N GLY A 179 7.48 -3.96 -7.41
CA GLY A 179 7.31 -2.54 -7.06
C GLY A 179 8.54 -1.88 -6.42
N THR A 180 8.41 -1.35 -5.20
CA THR A 180 9.56 -0.70 -4.52
C THR A 180 10.74 -1.65 -4.24
N PHE A 181 10.53 -2.96 -4.41
CA PHE A 181 11.54 -4.02 -4.28
C PHE A 181 12.16 -4.48 -5.61
N LYS A 182 11.87 -3.85 -6.76
CA LYS A 182 12.38 -4.28 -8.09
C LYS A 182 13.87 -4.63 -8.13
N LYS A 183 14.67 -3.90 -7.36
CA LYS A 183 16.14 -3.97 -7.35
C LYS A 183 16.73 -4.37 -5.98
N ARG A 184 15.91 -4.86 -5.04
CA ARG A 184 16.39 -5.23 -3.71
C ARG A 184 15.58 -6.37 -3.11
N LEU A 185 16.23 -7.20 -2.29
CA LEU A 185 15.59 -8.32 -1.59
C LEU A 185 14.87 -9.31 -2.52
N ASN A 186 15.37 -9.47 -3.75
CA ASN A 186 14.77 -10.30 -4.80
C ASN A 186 15.72 -11.41 -5.29
N SER A 187 16.80 -11.69 -4.56
CA SER A 187 17.70 -12.80 -4.88
C SER A 187 16.96 -14.13 -4.76
N LYS A 188 17.39 -15.17 -5.50
CA LYS A 188 16.75 -16.51 -5.44
C LYS A 188 16.65 -17.08 -4.01
N ARG A 189 17.59 -16.69 -3.13
CA ARG A 189 17.62 -17.06 -1.71
C ARG A 189 16.52 -16.37 -0.90
N LEU A 190 16.26 -15.09 -1.14
CA LEU A 190 15.35 -14.24 -0.34
C LEU A 190 13.96 -14.06 -0.96
N ALA A 191 13.83 -14.34 -2.26
CA ALA A 191 12.57 -14.19 -2.98
C ALA A 191 11.47 -15.02 -2.31
N ASN A 192 10.33 -14.38 -2.09
CA ASN A 192 9.15 -14.94 -1.44
C ASN A 192 9.36 -15.38 0.01
N SER A 193 10.37 -14.92 0.73
CA SER A 193 10.50 -15.17 2.18
C SER A 193 10.35 -13.92 3.04
N ILE A 194 9.97 -12.80 2.41
CA ILE A 194 9.84 -11.49 3.05
C ILE A 194 8.48 -10.91 2.68
N ILE A 195 7.88 -10.18 3.62
CA ILE A 195 6.71 -9.34 3.40
C ILE A 195 7.04 -8.00 4.02
N ALA A 196 7.08 -6.93 3.23
CA ALA A 196 7.56 -5.66 3.76
C ALA A 196 7.03 -4.44 3.01
N LYS A 197 7.08 -3.30 3.70
CA LYS A 197 6.84 -1.98 3.13
C LYS A 197 8.08 -1.11 3.27
N THR A 198 8.44 -0.43 2.18
CA THR A 198 9.49 0.58 2.17
C THR A 198 8.93 1.98 2.44
N GLY A 199 9.70 2.84 3.09
CA GLY A 199 9.49 4.29 3.13
C GLY A 199 10.76 5.03 2.75
N THR A 200 10.62 6.15 2.04
CA THR A 200 11.76 7.00 1.67
C THR A 200 11.29 8.43 1.52
N LEU A 201 11.70 9.32 2.43
CA LEU A 201 11.55 10.77 2.28
C LEU A 201 12.92 11.41 2.05
N MET A 202 13.01 12.74 2.17
CA MET A 202 14.26 13.47 2.01
C MET A 202 15.31 13.03 3.04
N HIS A 203 14.91 12.96 4.32
CA HIS A 203 15.80 12.67 5.45
C HIS A 203 15.52 11.34 6.14
N THR A 204 14.64 10.50 5.59
CA THR A 204 14.29 9.22 6.21
C THR A 204 14.31 8.08 5.21
N SER A 205 14.74 6.91 5.68
CA SER A 205 14.62 5.64 4.98
C SER A 205 14.13 4.59 5.97
N SER A 206 13.00 3.98 5.65
CA SER A 206 12.39 2.96 6.50
C SER A 206 12.10 1.67 5.73
N LEU A 207 12.16 0.56 6.44
CA LEU A 207 11.72 -0.75 5.98
C LEU A 207 11.13 -1.47 7.18
N ALA A 208 9.90 -1.95 7.06
CA ALA A 208 9.25 -2.71 8.11
C ALA A 208 8.44 -3.85 7.51
N GLY A 209 8.36 -4.98 8.22
CA GLY A 209 7.73 -6.18 7.69
C GLY A 209 7.89 -7.41 8.57
N LYS A 210 7.78 -8.56 7.90
CA LYS A 210 7.93 -9.91 8.45
C LYS A 210 8.84 -10.71 7.52
N VAL A 211 9.69 -11.56 8.09
CA VAL A 211 10.42 -12.59 7.36
C VAL A 211 9.95 -13.97 7.79
N SER A 212 9.90 -14.88 6.83
CA SER A 212 9.62 -16.30 7.05
C SER A 212 10.92 -17.08 7.01
N THR A 213 11.20 -17.78 8.09
CA THR A 213 12.45 -18.50 8.32
C THR A 213 12.17 -19.96 8.69
N GLN A 214 13.20 -20.78 8.72
CA GLN A 214 13.08 -22.18 9.15
C GLN A 214 12.70 -22.31 10.64
N GLN A 215 13.02 -21.32 11.47
CA GLN A 215 12.68 -21.28 12.89
C GLN A 215 11.38 -20.49 13.19
N GLY A 216 10.61 -20.13 12.17
CA GLY A 216 9.35 -19.41 12.31
C GLY A 216 9.38 -18.00 11.71
N GLN A 217 8.39 -17.19 12.09
CA GLN A 217 8.20 -15.85 11.54
C GLN A 217 8.85 -14.80 12.46
N VAL A 218 9.56 -13.84 11.87
CA VAL A 218 10.20 -12.74 12.62
C VAL A 218 9.73 -11.40 12.07
N TYR A 219 9.20 -10.55 12.95
CA TYR A 219 8.74 -9.19 12.62
C TYR A 219 9.86 -8.19 12.85
N PHE A 220 9.94 -7.17 12.00
CA PHE A 220 11.04 -6.20 12.06
C PHE A 220 10.61 -4.79 11.61
N GLY A 221 11.36 -3.81 12.11
CA GLY A 221 11.25 -2.41 11.73
C GLY A 221 12.63 -1.74 11.76
N MET A 222 12.99 -1.06 10.68
CA MET A 222 14.30 -0.43 10.49
C MET A 222 14.10 1.01 10.03
N PHE A 223 14.34 1.98 10.91
CA PHE A 223 14.03 3.39 10.70
C PHE A 223 15.31 4.22 10.80
N HIS A 224 15.71 4.85 9.70
CA HIS A 224 16.94 5.63 9.64
C HIS A 224 16.63 7.10 9.40
N GLN A 225 17.18 7.97 10.26
CA GLN A 225 17.32 9.40 9.98
C GLN A 225 18.63 9.61 9.22
N MET A 226 18.57 10.32 8.09
CA MET A 226 19.69 10.49 7.17
C MET A 226 20.04 11.98 7.04
N ARG A 227 21.33 12.28 7.17
CA ARG A 227 21.92 13.58 6.82
C ARG A 227 22.60 13.57 5.44
N GLY A 228 22.61 12.43 4.73
CA GLY A 228 23.36 12.20 3.48
C GLY A 228 22.67 11.23 2.49
N TRP A 229 23.46 10.51 1.69
CA TRP A 229 22.96 9.69 0.57
C TRP A 229 22.09 8.50 1.02
N LYS A 230 20.91 8.36 0.40
CA LYS A 230 19.89 7.35 0.75
C LYS A 230 20.32 5.91 0.49
N GLY A 231 21.35 5.68 -0.32
CA GLY A 231 21.82 4.35 -0.71
C GLY A 231 22.31 3.53 0.49
N HIS A 232 23.05 4.16 1.41
CA HIS A 232 23.62 3.49 2.58
C HIS A 232 22.54 2.88 3.48
N ALA A 233 21.48 3.63 3.80
CA ALA A 233 20.39 3.12 4.64
C ALA A 233 19.68 1.91 4.01
N LYS A 234 19.50 1.92 2.67
CA LYS A 234 18.88 0.78 1.97
C LYS A 234 19.78 -0.46 1.96
N MET A 235 21.09 -0.28 1.86
CA MET A 235 22.07 -1.38 1.96
C MET A 235 22.04 -1.99 3.37
N VAL A 236 22.10 -1.16 4.41
CA VAL A 236 22.02 -1.61 5.81
C VAL A 236 20.71 -2.36 6.07
N GLN A 237 19.57 -1.82 5.64
CA GLN A 237 18.28 -2.51 5.72
C GLN A 237 18.29 -3.89 5.03
N ASN A 238 18.89 -3.98 3.83
CA ASN A 238 18.97 -5.27 3.12
C ASN A 238 19.83 -6.28 3.87
N GLN A 239 20.96 -5.82 4.40
CA GLN A 239 21.89 -6.65 5.15
C GLN A 239 21.23 -7.16 6.44
N MET A 240 20.60 -6.28 7.23
CA MET A 240 19.90 -6.69 8.44
C MET A 240 18.79 -7.72 8.16
N VAL A 241 18.01 -7.56 7.08
CA VAL A 241 16.99 -8.56 6.70
C VAL A 241 17.63 -9.90 6.36
N SER A 242 18.76 -9.89 5.64
CA SER A 242 19.53 -11.11 5.37
C SER A 242 20.00 -11.77 6.66
N GLU A 243 20.60 -10.99 7.57
CA GLU A 243 21.16 -11.49 8.82
C GLU A 243 20.07 -12.05 9.73
N ILE A 244 18.88 -11.44 9.81
CA ILE A 244 17.74 -12.01 10.54
C ILE A 244 17.36 -13.37 9.93
N ILE A 245 17.28 -13.48 8.61
CA ILE A 245 16.95 -14.76 7.96
C ILE A 245 18.01 -15.82 8.28
N ASP A 246 19.29 -15.47 8.18
CA ASP A 246 20.40 -16.41 8.41
C ASP A 246 20.50 -16.83 9.88
N ALA A 247 20.29 -15.90 10.82
CA ALA A 247 20.29 -16.17 12.26
C ALA A 247 19.16 -17.12 12.69
N TYR A 248 18.06 -17.16 11.95
CA TYR A 248 16.88 -18.00 12.23
C TYR A 248 16.80 -19.23 11.30
N GLY A 249 17.95 -19.74 10.86
CA GLY A 249 18.04 -21.02 10.13
C GLY A 249 17.79 -20.93 8.63
N GLY A 250 17.76 -19.73 8.05
CA GLY A 250 17.59 -19.50 6.63
C GLY A 250 16.14 -19.28 6.20
N ALA A 251 15.94 -18.95 4.93
CA ALA A 251 14.66 -18.55 4.37
C ALA A 251 13.68 -19.73 4.27
N ASN A 252 12.42 -19.48 4.62
CA ASN A 252 11.29 -20.35 4.31
C ASN A 252 10.31 -19.59 3.40
N LYS A 253 10.06 -20.09 2.19
CA LYS A 253 9.31 -19.34 1.17
C LYS A 253 7.82 -19.44 1.40
N PHE A 254 7.14 -18.30 1.38
CA PHE A 254 5.70 -18.22 1.28
C PHE A 254 5.23 -18.82 -0.03
N GLU A 255 4.14 -19.59 0.04
CA GLU A 255 3.32 -19.87 -1.13
C GLU A 255 2.60 -18.58 -1.51
N TYR A 256 3.05 -17.94 -2.59
CA TYR A 256 2.50 -16.69 -3.07
C TYR A 256 2.59 -16.61 -4.58
N LYS A 257 1.46 -16.29 -5.21
CA LYS A 257 1.35 -15.97 -6.62
C LYS A 257 0.91 -14.52 -6.76
N LYS A 258 1.62 -13.76 -7.59
CA LYS A 258 1.22 -12.41 -7.92
C LYS A 258 -0.15 -12.41 -8.58
N GLU A 259 -1.05 -11.58 -8.07
CA GLU A 259 -2.31 -11.27 -8.75
C GLU A 259 -2.14 -10.00 -9.59
N PHE A 260 -2.78 -9.98 -10.77
CA PHE A 260 -2.88 -8.77 -11.57
C PHE A 260 -3.91 -7.82 -10.94
N PHE A 261 -3.54 -6.56 -10.76
CA PHE A 261 -4.48 -5.55 -10.29
C PHE A 261 -5.30 -5.03 -11.47
N PHE A 262 -6.62 -5.20 -11.40
CA PHE A 262 -7.58 -4.55 -12.29
C PHE A 262 -8.56 -3.71 -11.47
N PRO A 263 -8.85 -2.45 -11.85
CA PRO A 263 -9.69 -1.55 -11.06
C PRO A 263 -11.20 -1.79 -11.26
N ALA A 264 -11.61 -3.03 -11.53
CA ALA A 264 -13.01 -3.47 -11.56
C ALA A 264 -13.10 -4.90 -11.01
N ALA A 265 -14.20 -5.23 -10.35
CA ALA A 265 -14.47 -6.57 -9.84
C ALA A 265 -14.97 -7.53 -10.93
N GLU A 266 -15.67 -7.01 -11.94
CA GLU A 266 -16.33 -7.79 -12.98
C GLU A 266 -16.62 -6.97 -14.24
N THR A 267 -17.09 -7.64 -15.29
CA THR A 267 -17.63 -6.99 -16.50
C THR A 267 -18.78 -6.06 -16.17
N LEU A 268 -18.90 -4.95 -16.91
CA LEU A 268 -20.07 -4.06 -16.83
C LEU A 268 -21.35 -4.87 -17.09
N ARG A 269 -22.23 -4.93 -16.09
CA ARG A 269 -23.56 -5.50 -16.22
C ARG A 269 -24.55 -4.36 -16.45
N GLY A 270 -25.35 -4.46 -17.51
CA GLY A 270 -26.50 -3.59 -17.68
C GLY A 270 -27.63 -4.09 -16.80
N SER A 271 -28.28 -3.18 -16.07
CA SER A 271 -29.58 -3.44 -15.46
C SER A 271 -30.67 -2.77 -16.30
N ASN A 272 -31.75 -3.52 -16.54
CA ASN A 272 -33.01 -2.98 -17.05
C ASN A 272 -33.85 -2.48 -15.87
#